data_AF-A0A914EBR2-F1
#
_entry.id   AF-A0A914EBR2-F1
#
_cell.length_a   1.000
_cell.length_b   1.000
_cell.length_c   1.000
_cell.angle_alpha   90.00
_cell.angle_beta   90.00
_cell.angle_gamma   90.00
#
_symmetry.space_group_name_H-M   'P 1'
#
loop_
_entity.id
_entity.type
_entity.pdbx_description
1 polymer ?
#
loop_
_entity_poly.entity_id
_entity_poly.type
_entity_poly.pdbx_seq_one_letter_code
_entity_poly.pdbx_strand_id
1 'polypeptide(L)' 'MAHPKYCGDRYAKMLKQVCAFQGESKPCLKNIISLEEQLQRKCCDQGCSFDEAKGVCCFTQQCLDRCYPGKGYRMGQVY' A
#
# COMPACT_ATOMS: atom_id res chain seq x y z
N MET A 1 17.48 1.82 15.06
CA MET A 1 17.62 1.17 13.74
C MET A 1 17.14 2.18 12.70
N ALA A 2 17.95 2.50 11.68
CA ALA A 2 17.55 3.44 10.64
C ALA A 2 16.70 2.71 9.59
N HIS A 3 15.49 3.18 9.32
CA HIS A 3 14.66 2.63 8.26
C HIS A 3 15.10 3.16 6.89
N PRO A 4 15.00 2.35 5.83
CA PRO A 4 15.27 2.83 4.47
C PRO A 4 14.34 3.99 4.10
N LYS A 5 14.91 4.98 3.40
CA LYS A 5 14.17 6.13 2.88
C LYS A 5 13.55 5.81 1.51
N TYR A 6 12.27 6.09 1.37
CA TYR A 6 11.52 5.89 0.13
C TYR A 6 10.94 7.23 -0.33
N CYS A 7 11.47 7.76 -1.44
CA CYS A 7 11.04 8.99 -2.09
C CYS A 7 10.70 8.73 -3.57
N GLY A 8 9.76 9.49 -4.14
CA GLY A 8 9.43 9.43 -5.57
C GLY A 8 9.13 8.01 -6.06
N ASP A 9 9.81 7.57 -7.12
CA ASP A 9 9.63 6.22 -7.69
C ASP A 9 9.91 5.09 -6.70
N ARG A 10 10.83 5.28 -5.73
CA ARG A 10 11.08 4.26 -4.70
C ARG A 10 9.88 4.11 -3.77
N TYR A 11 9.19 5.21 -3.45
CA TYR A 11 7.97 5.18 -2.66
C TYR A 11 6.84 4.48 -3.43
N ALA A 12 6.65 4.80 -4.71
CA ALA A 12 5.66 4.14 -5.56
C ALA A 12 5.93 2.62 -5.69
N LYS A 13 7.20 2.22 -5.87
CA LYS A 13 7.60 0.80 -5.90
C LYS A 13 7.35 0.10 -4.57
N MET A 14 7.68 0.75 -3.46
CA MET A 14 7.40 0.24 -2.12
C MET A 14 5.89 0.05 -1.92
N LEU A 15 5.07 1.06 -2.22
CA LEU A 15 3.61 0.95 -2.13
C LEU A 15 3.08 -0.19 -2.99
N LYS A 16 3.60 -0.38 -4.21
CA LYS A 16 3.24 -1.53 -5.03
C LYS A 16 3.60 -2.85 -4.36
N GLN A 17 4.78 -2.99 -3.77
CA GLN A 17 5.18 -4.22 -3.09
C GLN A 17 4.32 -4.50 -1.84
N VAL A 18 3.93 -3.47 -1.11
CA VAL A 18 3.23 -3.62 0.17
C VAL A 18 1.72 -3.67 0.00
N CYS A 19 1.16 -2.93 -0.96
CA CYS A 19 -0.27 -2.72 -1.13
C CYS A 19 -0.88 -3.38 -2.37
N ALA A 20 -0.09 -3.99 -3.26
CA ALA A 20 -0.66 -4.78 -4.36
C ALA A 20 -1.15 -6.13 -3.86
N PHE A 21 -2.29 -6.59 -4.38
CA PHE A 21 -2.85 -7.89 -4.03
C PHE A 21 -2.54 -8.94 -5.10
N GLN A 22 -2.13 -10.15 -4.71
CA GLN A 22 -2.02 -11.34 -5.60
C GLN A 22 -1.37 -11.09 -6.98
N GLY A 23 -0.28 -10.31 -7.02
CA GLY A 23 0.47 -10.04 -8.26
C GLY A 23 -0.04 -8.87 -9.10
N GLU A 24 -0.98 -8.07 -8.58
CA GLU A 24 -1.50 -6.91 -9.29
C GLU A 24 -0.43 -5.83 -9.53
N SER A 25 -0.57 -5.14 -10.66
CA SER A 25 0.40 -4.12 -11.05
C SER A 25 0.21 -2.77 -10.34
N LYS A 26 -0.97 -2.55 -9.76
CA LYS A 26 -1.34 -1.31 -9.08
C LYS A 26 -1.59 -1.57 -7.58
N PRO A 27 -1.05 -0.76 -6.67
CA PRO A 27 -1.38 -0.86 -5.26
C PRO A 27 -2.85 -0.52 -4.99
N CYS A 28 -3.48 -1.20 -4.03
CA CYS A 28 -4.79 -0.84 -3.54
C CYS A 28 -4.66 -0.03 -2.24
N LEU A 29 -5.06 1.24 -2.28
CA LEU A 29 -4.89 2.19 -1.19
C LEU A 29 -6.26 2.61 -0.65
N LYS A 30 -6.31 3.06 0.62
CA LYS A 30 -7.56 3.51 1.27
C LYS A 30 -8.14 4.80 0.65
N ASN A 31 -7.43 5.42 -0.30
CA ASN A 31 -7.79 6.67 -0.96
C ASN A 31 -7.98 7.82 0.04
N ILE A 32 -7.07 7.88 1.01
CA ILE A 32 -7.03 8.96 2.01
C ILE A 32 -5.78 9.77 1.69
N ILE A 33 -5.95 10.78 0.84
CA ILE A 33 -4.86 11.60 0.29
C ILE A 33 -3.94 12.10 1.41
N SER A 34 -4.52 12.58 2.51
CA SER A 34 -3.75 13.11 3.65
C SER A 34 -2.86 12.07 4.32
N LEU A 35 -3.27 10.80 4.37
CA LEU A 35 -2.47 9.71 4.94
C LEU A 35 -1.33 9.31 3.99
N GLU A 36 -1.60 9.27 2.69
CA GLU A 36 -0.61 8.94 1.67
C GLU A 36 0.48 10.02 1.58
N GLU A 37 0.11 11.30 1.62
CA GLU A 37 1.08 12.41 1.63
C GLU A 37 1.93 12.43 2.91
N GLN A 38 1.32 12.19 4.07
CA GLN A 38 2.03 12.12 5.35
C GLN A 38 3.02 10.95 5.36
N LEU A 39 2.59 9.78 4.90
CA LEU A 39 3.45 8.61 4.79
C LEU A 39 4.59 8.88 3.80
N GLN A 40 4.31 9.46 2.64
CA GLN A 40 5.33 9.79 1.65
C GLN A 40 6.40 10.72 2.22
N ARG A 41 5.99 11.81 2.88
CA ARG A 41 6.93 12.75 3.52
C ARG A 41 7.76 12.05 4.60
N LYS A 42 7.10 11.30 5.48
CA LYS A 42 7.79 10.55 6.55
C LYS A 42 8.80 9.54 5.98
N CYS A 43 8.37 8.69 5.04
CA CYS A 43 9.20 7.71 4.38
C CYS A 43 10.37 8.35 3.65
N CYS A 44 10.20 9.56 3.12
CA CYS A 44 11.27 10.26 2.41
C CYS A 44 12.26 10.95 3.37
N ASP A 45 11.77 11.67 4.37
CA ASP A 45 12.58 12.47 5.27
C ASP A 45 13.27 11.62 6.35
N GLN A 46 12.51 10.72 6.97
CA GLN A 46 12.91 9.94 8.14
C GLN A 46 13.16 8.46 7.82
N GLY A 47 12.54 7.95 6.75
CA GLY A 47 12.47 6.52 6.47
C GLY A 47 11.28 5.87 7.15
N CYS A 48 10.81 4.75 6.61
CA CYS A 48 9.66 4.03 7.14
C CYS A 48 9.78 2.52 6.93
N SER A 49 9.05 1.78 7.76
CA SER A 49 8.89 0.33 7.62
C SER A 49 7.74 -0.04 6.69
N PHE A 50 7.76 -1.28 6.18
CA PHE A 50 6.63 -1.80 5.42
C PHE A 50 5.36 -1.91 6.27
N ASP A 51 5.48 -2.07 7.59
CA ASP A 51 4.32 -2.11 8.48
C ASP A 51 3.60 -0.75 8.52
N GLU A 52 4.36 0.34 8.61
CA GLU A 52 3.80 1.68 8.48
C GLU A 52 3.15 1.92 7.11
N ALA A 53 3.78 1.42 6.04
CA ALA A 53 3.22 1.49 4.70
C ALA A 53 1.94 0.65 4.54
N LYS A 54 1.76 -0.45 5.30
CA LYS A 54 0.50 -1.20 5.32
C LYS A 54 -0.66 -0.37 5.85
N GLY A 55 -0.39 0.65 6.65
CA GLY A 55 -1.40 1.56 7.19
C GLY A 55 -2.24 2.25 6.11
N VAL A 56 -1.65 2.54 4.95
CA VAL A 56 -2.34 3.18 3.81
C VAL A 56 -2.92 2.18 2.80
N CYS A 57 -2.49 0.92 2.83
CA CYS A 57 -3.03 -0.13 1.97
C CYS A 57 -4.48 -0.45 2.36
N CYS A 58 -5.32 -0.73 1.37
CA CYS A 58 -6.66 -1.22 1.62
C CYS A 58 -6.84 -2.67 1.20
N PHE A 59 -7.04 -3.51 2.21
CA PHE A 59 -7.17 -4.95 2.11
C PHE A 59 -8.54 -5.43 2.63
N THR A 60 -9.57 -4.61 2.52
CA THR A 60 -10.94 -5.06 2.77
C THR A 60 -11.55 -5.57 1.47
N GLN A 61 -12.54 -6.45 1.56
CA GLN A 61 -13.27 -6.94 0.39
C GLN A 61 -13.77 -5.78 -0.49
N GLN A 62 -14.39 -4.78 0.13
CA GLN A 62 -14.88 -3.56 -0.53
C GLN A 62 -13.78 -2.81 -1.30
N CYS A 63 -12.57 -2.72 -0.73
CA CYS A 63 -11.46 -2.08 -1.41
C CYS A 63 -10.93 -2.90 -2.56
N LEU A 64 -10.81 -4.22 -2.42
CA LEU A 64 -10.40 -5.09 -3.51
C LEU A 64 -11.39 -5.04 -4.68
N ASP A 65 -12.69 -5.01 -4.40
CA ASP A 65 -13.73 -4.88 -5.42
C ASP A 65 -13.63 -3.54 -6.17
N ARG A 66 -13.21 -2.47 -5.48
CA ARG A 66 -12.98 -1.15 -6.09
C ARG A 66 -11.67 -1.07 -6.87
N CYS A 67 -10.58 -1.57 -6.29
CA CYS A 67 -9.25 -1.51 -6.88
C CYS A 67 -9.10 -2.48 -8.06
N TYR A 68 -9.74 -3.63 -7.95
CA TYR A 68 -9.60 -4.76 -8.87
C TYR A 68 -10.97 -5.33 -9.25
N PRO A 69 -11.84 -4.52 -9.89
CA PRO A 69 -13.18 -4.95 -10.26
C PRO A 69 -13.12 -6.17 -11.19
N GLY A 70 -13.96 -7.17 -10.92
CA GLY A 70 -14.06 -8.40 -11.72
C GLY A 70 -12.98 -9.46 -11.44
N LYS A 71 -12.01 -9.21 -10.54
CA LYS A 71 -11.01 -10.23 -10.15
C LYS A 71 -11.55 -11.28 -9.19
N GLY A 72 -12.67 -10.99 -8.51
CA GLY A 72 -13.31 -11.94 -7.59
C GLY A 72 -12.45 -12.30 -6.37
N TYR A 73 -11.51 -11.43 -5.98
CA TYR A 73 -10.71 -11.63 -4.77
C TYR A 73 -11.63 -11.79 -3.56
N ARG A 74 -11.34 -12.73 -2.66
CA ARG A 74 -12.09 -12.94 -1.42
C ARG A 74 -11.17 -12.82 -0.22
N MET A 75 -11.45 -11.86 0.65
CA MET A 75 -10.75 -11.77 1.93
C MET A 75 -11.26 -12.85 2.89
N GLY A 76 -10.34 -13.66 3.42
CA GLY A 76 -10.64 -14.68 4.42
C GLY A 76 -10.45 -16.14 3.99
N GLN A 77 -9.87 -16.44 2.82
CA GLN A 77 -9.38 -17.80 2.55
C GLN A 77 -7.98 -17.97 3.13
N VAL A 78 -7.93 -18.27 4.43
CA VAL A 78 -6.80 -18.97 5.04
C VAL A 78 -7.00 -20.44 4.66
N TYR A 79 -6.13 -21.01 3.83
CA TYR A 79 -5.98 -22.46 3.69
C TYR A 79 -5.03 -22.97 4.76
#